data_AF-U6N1Z5-F1
#
_entry.id   AF-U6N1Z5-F1
#
_cell.length_a   1.000
_cell.length_b   1.000
_cell.length_c   1.000
_cell.angle_alpha   90.00
_cell.angle_beta   90.00
_cell.angle_gamma   90.00
#
_symmetry.space_group_name_H-M   'P 1'
#
loop_
_entity.id
_entity.type
_entity.pdbx_description
1 polymer ?
#
loop_
_entity_poly.entity_id
_entity_poly.type
_entity_poly.pdbx_seq_one_letter_code
_entity_poly.pdbx_strand_id
1 'polypeptide(L)'
;MIQTLHRVLRPFMLRRLKTDVARDLPPKREVYIFVGMSKLQKKLYADILSKNLEALNAMSNNKTQMLNILMQLRKCCNHPYLFDGVEPGPPYVEGYHLVEAAGT
;
A
#
# COMPACT_ATOMS: atom_id res chain seq x y z
N MET A 1 -7.45 27.62 21.17
CA MET A 1 -6.45 26.56 21.45
C MET A 1 -5.36 26.48 20.37
N ILE A 2 -5.71 26.34 19.09
CA ILE A 2 -4.74 26.26 17.97
C ILE A 2 -3.82 27.49 17.86
N GLN A 3 -4.37 28.70 18.03
CA GLN A 3 -3.57 29.95 17.95
C GLN A 3 -2.50 30.06 19.05
N THR A 4 -2.81 29.57 20.26
CA THR A 4 -1.86 29.56 21.39
C THR A 4 -0.69 28.63 21.08
N LEU A 5 -0.97 27.44 20.54
CA LEU A 5 0.06 26.48 20.13
C LEU A 5 0.94 27.04 19.01
N HIS A 6 0.34 27.64 17.99
CA HIS A 6 1.09 28.28 16.90
C HIS A 6 2.01 29.40 17.42
N ARG A 7 1.58 30.18 18.43
CA ARG A 7 2.40 31.23 19.04
C ARG A 7 3.63 30.66 19.76
N VAL A 8 3.46 29.56 20.49
CA VAL A 8 4.55 28.87 21.19
C VAL A 8 5.54 28.25 20.20
N LEU A 9 5.06 27.66 19.10
CA LEU A 9 5.90 26.98 18.11
C LEU A 9 6.58 27.91 17.10
N ARG A 10 6.07 29.14 16.89
CA ARG A 10 6.58 30.08 15.88
C ARG A 10 8.10 30.35 15.91
N PRO A 11 8.77 30.50 17.07
CA PRO A 11 10.22 30.68 17.10
C PRO A 11 11.02 29.39 16.88
N PHE A 12 10.40 28.22 17.02
CA PHE A 12 11.10 26.91 16.93
C PHE A 12 10.82 26.17 15.62
N MET A 13 9.73 26.50 14.91
CA MET A 13 9.28 25.80 13.73
C MET A 13 9.00 26.76 12.58
N LEU A 14 9.75 26.59 11.48
CA LEU A 14 9.49 27.27 10.22
C LEU A 14 8.60 26.39 9.33
N ARG A 15 7.43 26.90 8.95
CA ARG A 15 6.52 26.25 8.00
C ARG A 15 6.07 27.29 6.96
N ARG A 16 6.28 27.00 5.68
CA ARG A 16 5.77 27.77 4.54
C ARG A 16 4.94 26.88 3.64
N LEU A 17 3.85 27.39 3.07
CA LEU A 17 3.07 26.64 2.09
C LEU A 17 3.57 26.97 0.68
N LYS A 18 3.49 26.00 -0.24
CA LYS A 18 3.87 26.23 -1.66
C LYS A 18 3.02 27.35 -2.28
N THR A 19 1.76 27.49 -1.85
CA THR A 19 0.86 28.59 -2.23
C THR A 19 1.41 29.97 -1.88
N ASP A 20 2.21 30.08 -0.82
CA ASP A 20 2.69 31.37 -0.31
C ASP A 20 3.99 31.82 -1.02
N VAL A 21 4.75 30.86 -1.57
CA VAL A 21 6.12 31.07 -2.06
C VAL A 21 6.28 30.80 -3.56
N ALA A 22 5.53 29.87 -4.13
CA ALA A 22 5.67 29.42 -5.51
C ALA A 22 4.34 29.58 -6.27
N ARG A 23 3.98 30.82 -6.60
CA ARG A 23 2.68 31.18 -7.21
C ARG A 23 2.52 30.68 -8.65
N ASP A 24 3.62 30.47 -9.36
CA ASP A 24 3.61 29.94 -10.73
C ASP A 24 3.48 28.40 -10.76
N LEU A 25 3.52 27.73 -9.60
CA LEU A 25 3.39 26.28 -9.53
C LEU A 25 1.91 25.87 -9.67
N PRO A 26 1.56 25.01 -10.63
CA PRO A 26 0.20 24.51 -10.77
C PRO A 26 -0.30 23.79 -9.49
N PRO A 27 -1.61 23.79 -9.23
CA PRO A 27 -2.17 23.13 -8.06
C PRO A 27 -1.96 21.61 -8.14
N LYS A 28 -1.70 20.99 -6.98
CA LYS A 28 -1.66 19.53 -6.85
C LYS A 28 -3.05 18.96 -7.16
N ARG A 29 -3.12 18.01 -8.09
CA ARG A 29 -4.33 17.20 -8.33
C ARG A 29 -4.11 15.82 -7.75
N GLU A 30 -5.04 15.37 -6.92
CA GLU A 30 -5.09 14.00 -6.41
C GLU A 30 -6.25 13.28 -7.09
N VAL A 31 -5.96 12.15 -7.72
CA VAL A 31 -6.94 11.33 -8.44
C VAL A 31 -6.82 9.91 -7.91
N TYR A 32 -7.94 9.33 -7.49
CA TYR A 32 -8.01 7.94 -7.08
C TYR A 32 -8.36 7.07 -8.29
N ILE A 33 -7.48 6.13 -8.63
CA ILE A 33 -7.71 5.14 -9.68
C ILE A 33 -8.02 3.82 -8.97
N PHE A 34 -9.25 3.35 -9.15
CA PHE A 34 -9.67 2.05 -8.63
C PHE A 34 -9.30 0.99 -9.66
N VAL A 35 -8.38 0.11 -9.28
CA VAL A 35 -7.83 -0.94 -10.15
C VAL A 35 -8.40 -2.31 -9.76
N GLY A 36 -8.50 -3.20 -10.76
CA GLY A 36 -8.90 -4.58 -10.51
C GLY A 36 -7.77 -5.42 -9.93
N MET A 37 -8.08 -6.66 -9.54
CA MET A 37 -7.05 -7.68 -9.27
C MET A 37 -6.95 -8.64 -10.46
N SER A 38 -5.71 -9.04 -10.81
CA SER A 38 -5.47 -10.10 -11.79
C SER A 38 -5.97 -11.45 -11.29
N LYS A 39 -6.08 -12.44 -12.18
CA LYS A 39 -6.48 -13.81 -11.80
C LYS A 39 -5.53 -14.41 -10.76
N LEU A 40 -4.23 -14.16 -10.91
CA LEU A 40 -3.20 -14.64 -9.99
C LEU A 40 -3.29 -13.96 -8.62
N GLN A 41 -3.50 -12.65 -8.59
CA GLN A 41 -3.72 -11.90 -7.35
C GLN A 41 -4.97 -12.40 -6.60
N LYS A 42 -6.09 -12.61 -7.30
CA LYS A 42 -7.32 -13.13 -6.67
C LYS A 42 -7.11 -14.49 -6.01
N LYS A 43 -6.37 -15.39 -6.66
CA LYS A 43 -6.02 -16.70 -6.11
C LYS A 43 -5.16 -16.56 -4.85
N LEU A 44 -4.07 -15.81 -4.92
CA LEU A 44 -3.18 -15.57 -3.78
C LEU A 44 -3.91 -14.90 -2.61
N TYR A 45 -4.79 -13.94 -2.91
CA TYR A 45 -5.60 -13.25 -1.91
C TYR A 45 -6.52 -14.22 -1.17
N ALA A 46 -7.22 -15.10 -1.91
CA ALA A 46 -8.05 -16.14 -1.32
C ALA A 46 -7.23 -17.13 -0.49
N ASP A 47 -6.04 -17.52 -0.95
CA ASP A 47 -5.14 -18.43 -0.24
C ASP A 47 -4.59 -17.82 1.07
N ILE A 48 -4.30 -16.51 1.09
CA ILE A 48 -3.87 -15.80 2.30
C ILE A 48 -5.00 -15.76 3.31
N LEU A 49 -6.23 -15.47 2.88
CA LEU A 49 -7.38 -15.43 3.78
C LEU A 49 -7.74 -16.81 4.33
N SER A 50 -7.77 -17.84 3.48
CA SER A 50 -8.15 -19.20 3.86
C SER A 50 -7.21 -19.79 4.92
N LYS A 51 -5.89 -19.58 4.76
CA LYS A 51 -4.87 -20.02 5.74
C LYS A 51 -4.96 -19.31 7.10
N ASN A 52 -5.64 -18.17 7.17
CA ASN A 52 -5.70 -17.34 8.36
C ASN A 52 -7.14 -17.15 8.90
N LEU A 53 -8.10 -17.97 8.47
CA LEU A 53 -9.51 -17.83 8.85
C LEU A 53 -9.73 -17.86 10.36
N GLU A 54 -9.04 -18.74 11.09
CA GLU A 54 -9.17 -18.81 12.55
C GLU A 54 -8.70 -17.52 13.23
N ALA A 55 -7.57 -16.96 12.79
CA ALA A 55 -7.04 -15.71 13.34
C ALA A 55 -7.96 -14.52 13.04
N LEU A 56 -8.58 -14.51 11.84
CA LEU A 56 -9.53 -13.49 11.42
C LEU A 56 -10.86 -13.60 12.17
N ASN A 57 -11.39 -14.82 12.34
CA ASN A 57 -12.67 -15.08 13.00
C ASN A 57 -12.59 -14.92 14.52
N ALA A 58 -11.44 -15.23 15.13
CA ALA A 58 -11.28 -15.14 16.58
C ALA A 58 -11.10 -13.69 17.09
N MET A 59 -11.12 -12.67 16.21
CA MET A 59 -10.61 -11.31 16.50
C MET A 59 -9.36 -11.40 17.40
N SER A 60 -8.43 -12.28 16.99
CA SER A 60 -7.33 -12.71 17.83
C SER A 60 -6.68 -11.52 18.52
N ASN A 61 -6.58 -11.58 19.86
CA ASN A 61 -5.89 -10.56 20.66
C ASN A 61 -4.40 -10.40 20.27
N ASN A 62 -3.90 -11.23 19.34
CA ASN A 62 -2.56 -11.15 18.79
C ASN A 62 -2.47 -10.14 17.63
N LYS A 63 -2.33 -8.87 17.99
CA LYS A 63 -2.14 -7.74 17.06
C LYS A 63 -1.01 -7.99 16.04
N THR A 64 0.07 -8.63 16.45
CA THR A 64 1.23 -8.90 15.57
C THR A 64 0.88 -9.85 14.43
N GLN A 65 0.08 -10.88 14.71
CA GLN A 65 -0.39 -11.81 13.68
C GLN A 65 -1.27 -11.10 12.65
N MET A 66 -2.16 -10.21 13.10
CA MET A 66 -3.00 -9.40 12.20
C MET A 66 -2.17 -8.46 11.32
N LEU A 67 -1.16 -7.79 11.90
CA LEU A 67 -0.26 -6.93 11.13
C LEU A 67 0.47 -7.72 10.04
N ASN A 68 0.90 -8.94 10.34
CA ASN A 68 1.56 -9.80 9.35
C ASN A 68 0.60 -10.19 8.21
N ILE A 69 -0.65 -10.53 8.51
CA ILE A 69 -1.66 -10.84 7.47
C ILE A 69 -1.91 -9.62 6.58
N LEU A 70 -2.11 -8.45 7.18
CA LEU A 70 -2.28 -7.20 6.44
C LEU A 70 -1.08 -6.88 5.54
N MET A 71 0.14 -7.18 6.02
CA MET A 71 1.35 -7.02 5.22
C MET A 71 1.38 -7.98 4.01
N GLN A 72 0.94 -9.23 4.15
CA GLN A 72 0.83 -10.15 3.01
C GLN A 72 -0.25 -9.71 2.03
N LEU A 73 -1.41 -9.27 2.51
CA LEU A 73 -2.46 -8.73 1.64
C LEU A 73 -1.96 -7.50 0.86
N ARG A 74 -1.19 -6.61 1.51
CA ARG A 74 -0.54 -5.46 0.85
C ARG A 74 0.43 -5.90 -0.25
N LYS A 75 1.26 -6.93 0.00
CA LYS A 75 2.15 -7.50 -1.02
C LYS A 75 1.36 -8.01 -2.23
N CYS A 76 0.28 -8.76 -1.97
CA CYS A 76 -0.58 -9.31 -3.01
C CYS A 76 -1.21 -8.22 -3.90
N CYS A 77 -1.72 -7.14 -3.30
CA CYS A 77 -2.29 -6.02 -4.05
C CYS A 77 -1.24 -5.27 -4.89
N ASN A 78 0.00 -5.19 -4.42
CA ASN A 78 1.07 -4.53 -5.16
C ASN A 78 1.54 -5.36 -6.36
N HIS A 79 1.99 -6.60 -6.12
CA HIS A 79 2.46 -7.49 -7.19
C HIS A 79 2.59 -8.95 -6.72
N PRO A 80 2.06 -9.96 -7.45
CA PRO A 80 2.18 -11.37 -7.07
C PRO A 80 3.61 -11.90 -6.93
N TYR A 81 4.55 -11.40 -7.72
CA TYR A 81 5.94 -11.88 -7.69
C TYR A 81 6.72 -11.40 -6.46
N LEU A 82 6.11 -10.63 -5.55
CA LEU A 82 6.66 -10.38 -4.21
C LEU A 82 6.59 -11.62 -3.29
N PHE A 83 5.96 -12.70 -3.76
CA PHE A 83 5.93 -13.99 -3.10
C PHE A 83 6.88 -14.97 -3.81
N ASP A 84 7.68 -15.67 -3.01
CA ASP A 84 8.67 -16.63 -3.50
C ASP A 84 7.98 -17.77 -4.26
N GLY A 85 8.54 -18.15 -5.41
CA GLY A 85 8.05 -19.25 -6.25
C GLY A 85 6.79 -18.92 -7.08
N VAL A 86 6.32 -17.68 -7.07
CA VAL A 86 5.20 -17.24 -7.93
C VAL A 86 5.69 -16.78 -9.30
N GLU A 87 6.87 -16.17 -9.36
CA GLU A 87 7.48 -15.76 -10.63
C GLU A 87 7.97 -16.99 -11.42
N PRO A 88 7.63 -17.12 -12.71
CA PRO A 88 8.12 -18.21 -13.53
C PRO A 88 9.64 -18.10 -13.74
N GLY A 89 10.38 -19.14 -13.35
CA GLY A 89 11.82 -19.23 -13.48
C GLY A 89 12.42 -20.25 -12.51
N PRO A 90 13.76 -20.47 -12.56
CA PRO A 90 14.73 -19.83 -13.46
C PRO A 90 14.63 -20.31 -14.94
N PRO A 91 15.06 -19.49 -15.93
CA PRO A 91 15.58 -18.13 -15.77
C PRO A 91 14.46 -17.10 -15.60
N TYR A 92 14.66 -16.16 -14.68
CA TYR A 92 13.80 -14.98 -14.57
C TYR A 92 14.06 -14.06 -15.76
N VAL A 93 12.99 -13.67 -16.45
CA VAL A 93 13.06 -12.87 -17.66
C VAL A 93 12.20 -11.63 -17.51
N GLU A 94 12.61 -10.51 -18.10
CA GLU A 94 11.77 -9.33 -18.17
C GLU A 94 10.83 -9.46 -19.37
N GLY A 95 9.53 -9.19 -19.17
CA GLY A 95 8.56 -9.26 -20.25
C GLY A 95 7.14 -8.90 -19.84
N TYR A 96 6.20 -9.09 -20.78
CA TYR A 96 4.80 -8.74 -20.59
C TYR A 96 4.12 -9.44 -19.42
N HIS A 97 4.59 -10.63 -19.04
CA HIS A 97 4.08 -11.36 -17.87
C HIS A 97 4.19 -10.57 -16.56
N LEU A 98 5.17 -9.65 -16.44
CA LEU A 98 5.28 -8.75 -15.29
C LEU A 98 4.09 -7.80 -15.19
N VAL A 99 3.61 -7.29 -16.33
CA VAL A 99 2.45 -6.38 -16.36
C VAL A 99 1.16 -7.17 -16.18
N GLU A 100 1.00 -8.30 -16.87
CA GLU A 100 -0.22 -9.12 -16.81
C GLU A 100 -0.43 -9.81 -15.46
N ALA A 101 0.64 -10.07 -14.72
CA ALA A 101 0.56 -10.67 -13.39
C ALA A 101 -0.10 -9.74 -12.37
N ALA A 102 0.05 -8.42 -12.49
CA ALA A 102 -0.58 -7.45 -11.61
C ALA A 102 -1.84 -6.83 -12.24
N GLY A 103 -2.80 -6.47 -11.39
CA GLY A 103 -4.01 -5.79 -11.82
C GLY A 103 -3.71 -4.36 -12.28
N THR A 104 -4.24 -3.99 -13.43
CA THR A 104 -4.35 -2.62 -13.92
C THR A 104 -5.69 -2.00 -13.57
#